data_AF-A0AAE5XE97-F1
#
_entry.id   AF-A0AAE5XE97-F1
#
_cell.length_a   1.000
_cell.length_b   1.000
_cell.length_c   1.000
_cell.angle_alpha   90.00
_cell.angle_beta   90.00
_cell.angle_gamma   90.00
#
_symmetry.space_group_name_H-M   'P 1'
#
loop_
_entity.id
_entity.type
_entity.pdbx_description
1 polymer ?
#
loop_
_entity_poly.entity_id
_entity_poly.type
_entity_poly.pdbx_seq_one_letter_code
_entity_poly.pdbx_strand_id
1 'polypeptide(L)'
;MKLCKKPLLVGMMTGLTFAANVYASGPDNIESYRSITAKIVGGEEASEGEFPFMVYLQYNGGQWCGASVVSDYYVLTAAHCTSGRSASSFKAVVGLHRQNDMSDAQVIQVTEVINHPGYNSNTMQNDIALLKVAQKIDEKYTRITLGAPNDIYDGLTTTVIGWGDTSEGGNSPNALQKVDVPVVSLDECRSAYGSSNIHDHNVCAGLKQGGKDSCQGDSGGPLFINQAGEFRQLGVVSWGDGCARPNKYGVYTAVPSFASWINSHTGGDDGGDDGGDNGDATSLSNGKALTDLSGSAGSSKYYVLDVPTGASDISFKIAGGSGDADLYVKAGAKPTSSSYDCRPYKNGNDETCSDLPVKPGKYYVMLQGYSAYSGLSLTGSYSGGGDDGGDNGDGSEGNGVESGLSGGSGEWLHFSDVIPEGVSTLTVKMSGGSGDADLYVRKGRQPSGSRFQCRPYKDGNNESCVIPNPSAGEWFMSLRGYTDFSGVTLEWTSQ
;
A
#
# COMPACT_ATOMS: atom_id res chain seq x y z
N MET A 1 82.45 -44.20 18.07
CA MET A 1 80.98 -44.00 18.14
C MET A 1 80.43 -43.76 16.74
N LYS A 2 79.25 -44.31 16.42
CA LYS A 2 78.54 -44.25 15.12
C LYS A 2 77.78 -42.91 14.99
N LEU A 3 77.52 -42.26 13.84
CA LEU A 3 77.84 -42.36 12.39
C LEU A 3 77.85 -40.89 11.85
N CYS A 4 78.81 -40.37 11.08
CA CYS A 4 78.90 -40.36 9.59
C CYS A 4 77.59 -40.01 8.83
N LYS A 5 77.55 -39.18 7.76
CA LYS A 5 78.55 -38.34 7.05
C LYS A 5 77.83 -37.33 6.10
N LYS A 6 78.49 -36.24 5.67
CA LYS A 6 78.11 -35.32 4.55
C LYS A 6 78.34 -35.99 3.16
N PRO A 7 78.13 -35.38 1.95
CA PRO A 7 77.67 -34.03 1.57
C PRO A 7 76.67 -33.94 0.36
N LEU A 8 76.42 -32.71 -0.11
CA LEU A 8 75.76 -32.32 -1.38
C LEU A 8 76.45 -32.88 -2.66
N LEU A 9 75.68 -33.15 -3.72
CA LEU A 9 76.11 -32.89 -5.12
C LEU A 9 74.92 -32.74 -6.12
N VAL A 10 75.23 -32.14 -7.26
CA VAL A 10 74.40 -31.67 -8.40
C VAL A 10 73.78 -32.80 -9.26
N GLY A 11 72.62 -32.54 -9.89
CA GLY A 11 72.07 -33.35 -11.00
C GLY A 11 70.88 -32.66 -11.70
N MET A 12 70.77 -32.76 -13.03
CA MET A 12 69.91 -31.90 -13.88
C MET A 12 68.97 -32.73 -14.79
N MET A 13 67.74 -32.24 -15.01
CA MET A 13 66.88 -32.40 -16.21
C MET A 13 66.36 -33.80 -16.67
N THR A 14 65.03 -34.00 -16.64
CA THR A 14 64.09 -34.23 -17.79
C THR A 14 62.88 -35.14 -17.49
N GLY A 15 61.74 -34.80 -18.15
CA GLY A 15 60.43 -35.47 -18.35
C GLY A 15 60.09 -36.81 -17.67
N LEU A 16 58.88 -37.02 -17.16
CA LEU A 16 57.61 -36.88 -17.90
C LEU A 16 56.40 -36.74 -16.95
N THR A 17 55.30 -36.15 -17.43
CA THR A 17 54.04 -35.95 -16.69
C THR A 17 53.22 -37.23 -16.50
N PHE A 18 52.76 -37.47 -15.27
CA PHE A 18 51.51 -38.17 -14.98
C PHE A 18 50.74 -37.39 -13.90
N ALA A 19 49.65 -36.73 -14.28
CA ALA A 19 48.73 -36.10 -13.33
C ALA A 19 47.74 -37.17 -12.83
N ALA A 20 47.75 -37.44 -11.53
CA ALA A 20 46.72 -38.26 -10.90
C ALA A 20 45.55 -37.35 -10.48
N ASN A 21 44.37 -37.59 -11.05
CA ASN A 21 43.15 -36.93 -10.61
C ASN A 21 42.80 -37.36 -9.18
N VAL A 22 42.58 -36.39 -8.29
CA VAL A 22 41.82 -36.57 -7.06
C VAL A 22 40.57 -35.70 -7.19
N TYR A 23 39.42 -36.35 -7.38
CA TYR A 23 38.13 -35.70 -7.16
C TYR A 23 37.91 -35.56 -5.66
N ALA A 24 37.70 -34.32 -5.20
CA ALA A 24 37.18 -34.04 -3.87
C ALA A 24 35.89 -33.24 -4.02
N SER A 25 34.77 -33.91 -3.76
CA SER A 25 33.47 -33.26 -3.51
C SER A 25 33.51 -32.48 -2.19
N GLY A 26 32.81 -31.35 -2.12
CA GLY A 26 32.69 -30.52 -0.91
C GLY A 26 31.85 -31.16 0.21
N PRO A 27 31.39 -30.40 1.22
CA PRO A 27 31.02 -28.97 1.13
C PRO A 27 31.62 -28.05 2.24
N ASP A 28 31.06 -26.84 2.33
CA ASP A 28 31.07 -25.91 3.47
C ASP A 28 32.35 -25.11 3.80
N ASN A 29 32.54 -23.98 3.09
CA ASN A 29 33.32 -22.83 3.56
C ASN A 29 32.38 -21.72 4.08
N ILE A 30 31.79 -21.95 5.26
CA ILE A 30 30.91 -21.00 5.96
C ILE A 30 31.77 -20.00 6.77
N GLU A 31 32.50 -19.10 6.10
CA GLU A 31 33.17 -17.96 6.77
C GLU A 31 33.08 -16.61 6.03
N SER A 32 32.55 -16.55 4.80
CA SER A 32 32.53 -15.30 4.01
C SER A 32 31.40 -14.31 4.35
N TYR A 33 30.41 -14.70 5.17
CA TYR A 33 29.18 -13.92 5.41
C TYR A 33 29.29 -12.95 6.60
N ARG A 34 30.37 -12.16 6.67
CA ARG A 34 30.53 -11.14 7.72
C ARG A 34 30.03 -9.76 7.30
N SER A 35 28.80 -9.45 7.74
CA SER A 35 28.33 -8.11 8.14
C SER A 35 28.69 -6.94 7.22
N ILE A 36 27.79 -6.60 6.30
CA ILE A 36 27.95 -5.52 5.31
C ILE A 36 26.84 -4.46 5.54
N THR A 37 27.20 -3.20 5.78
CA THR A 37 26.31 -2.01 5.72
C THR A 37 26.29 -1.43 4.26
N ALA A 38 25.49 -0.39 3.80
CA ALA A 38 25.41 0.12 2.36
C ALA A 38 25.34 1.69 2.01
N LYS A 39 26.47 2.44 1.81
CA LYS A 39 26.86 3.92 1.61
C LYS A 39 26.42 4.58 0.24
N ILE A 40 26.94 5.72 -0.29
CA ILE A 40 26.64 6.32 -1.64
C ILE A 40 27.88 6.70 -2.50
N VAL A 41 28.11 6.12 -3.69
CA VAL A 41 29.18 6.55 -4.63
C VAL A 41 28.66 7.45 -5.74
N GLY A 42 29.40 8.52 -6.08
CA GLY A 42 29.12 9.36 -7.26
C GLY A 42 27.91 10.28 -7.13
N GLY A 43 27.47 10.53 -5.89
CA GLY A 43 26.41 11.47 -5.53
C GLY A 43 26.88 12.90 -5.25
N GLU A 44 25.95 13.73 -4.83
CA GLU A 44 26.14 15.13 -4.42
C GLU A 44 25.48 15.41 -3.06
N GLU A 45 25.86 16.51 -2.40
CA GLU A 45 25.23 16.93 -1.14
C GLU A 45 23.76 17.33 -1.40
N ALA A 46 22.84 16.74 -0.63
CA ALA A 46 21.43 17.10 -0.66
C ALA A 46 21.22 18.52 -0.09
N SER A 47 20.17 19.19 -0.51
CA SER A 47 19.76 20.44 0.14
C SER A 47 19.18 20.14 1.52
N GLU A 48 19.35 21.07 2.46
CA GLU A 48 18.79 20.95 3.80
C GLU A 48 17.26 20.91 3.72
N GLY A 49 16.65 19.87 4.30
CA GLY A 49 15.21 19.62 4.22
C GLY A 49 14.71 19.05 2.88
N GLU A 50 15.58 18.70 1.92
CA GLU A 50 15.17 18.16 0.60
C GLU A 50 14.37 16.84 0.70
N PHE A 51 14.71 16.02 1.69
CA PHE A 51 14.13 14.68 1.90
C PHE A 51 13.56 14.53 3.32
N PRO A 52 12.39 15.12 3.62
CA PRO A 52 11.81 15.15 4.98
C PRO A 52 11.48 13.77 5.55
N PHE A 53 11.29 12.77 4.69
CA PHE A 53 11.06 11.37 5.07
C PHE A 53 12.34 10.62 5.48
N MET A 54 13.54 11.20 5.32
CA MET A 54 14.79 10.47 5.60
C MET A 54 15.04 10.31 7.09
N VAL A 55 15.39 9.09 7.50
CA VAL A 55 15.66 8.73 8.90
C VAL A 55 17.07 8.20 9.05
N TYR A 56 17.85 8.85 9.90
CA TYR A 56 19.13 8.34 10.37
C TYR A 56 18.89 7.38 11.54
N LEU A 57 19.04 6.08 11.31
CA LEU A 57 18.83 5.05 12.33
C LEU A 57 20.09 4.89 13.16
N GLN A 58 20.03 5.31 14.43
CA GLN A 58 21.10 5.09 15.40
C GLN A 58 21.01 3.71 16.03
N TYR A 59 22.16 3.06 16.23
CA TYR A 59 22.31 1.89 17.10
C TYR A 59 23.41 2.16 18.13
N ASN A 60 23.09 1.97 19.42
CA ASN A 60 24.00 2.23 20.55
C ASN A 60 24.69 3.62 20.53
N GLY A 61 24.05 4.63 19.92
CA GLY A 61 24.51 6.02 19.91
C GLY A 61 25.36 6.47 18.70
N GLY A 62 25.55 5.63 17.68
CA GLY A 62 26.21 6.00 16.42
C GLY A 62 25.38 5.70 15.17
N GLN A 63 25.81 6.18 14.00
CA GLN A 63 25.23 5.80 12.69
C GLN A 63 25.22 4.27 12.57
N TRP A 64 24.11 3.72 12.08
CA TRP A 64 23.99 2.28 11.84
C TRP A 64 23.42 1.97 10.46
N CYS A 65 22.25 2.55 10.16
CA CYS A 65 21.50 2.31 8.93
C CYS A 65 20.72 3.58 8.53
N GLY A 66 20.21 3.60 7.31
CA GLY A 66 19.11 4.46 6.91
C GLY A 66 17.76 3.83 7.26
N ALA A 67 16.73 4.66 7.23
CA ALA A 67 15.32 4.28 7.26
C ALA A 67 14.50 5.40 6.59
N SER A 68 13.19 5.16 6.39
CA SER A 68 12.26 6.15 5.83
C SER A 68 10.97 6.26 6.66
N VAL A 69 10.41 7.47 6.78
CA VAL A 69 9.12 7.70 7.44
C VAL A 69 8.00 7.17 6.56
N VAL A 70 7.21 6.22 7.05
CA VAL A 70 6.08 5.62 6.33
C VAL A 70 4.74 5.75 7.07
N SER A 71 4.73 6.30 8.29
CA SER A 71 3.54 6.84 8.96
C SER A 71 3.93 7.64 10.21
N ASP A 72 2.96 8.26 10.86
CA ASP A 72 3.07 8.97 12.15
C ASP A 72 3.91 8.25 13.23
N TYR A 73 3.94 6.91 13.22
CA TYR A 73 4.55 6.09 14.29
C TYR A 73 5.47 4.97 13.78
N TYR A 74 5.72 4.87 12.47
CA TYR A 74 6.51 3.78 11.90
C TYR A 74 7.52 4.29 10.87
N VAL A 75 8.74 3.74 10.96
CA VAL A 75 9.79 3.94 9.96
C VAL A 75 10.20 2.60 9.34
N LEU A 76 10.45 2.60 8.02
CA LEU A 76 10.78 1.43 7.22
C LEU A 76 12.30 1.31 7.04
N THR A 77 12.86 0.11 7.19
CA THR A 77 14.29 -0.18 7.06
C THR A 77 14.52 -1.62 6.59
N ALA A 78 15.77 -2.08 6.50
CA ALA A 78 16.13 -3.45 6.15
C ALA A 78 16.15 -4.36 7.39
N ALA A 79 15.75 -5.62 7.24
CA ALA A 79 15.76 -6.59 8.34
C ALA A 79 17.18 -6.98 8.81
N HIS A 80 18.19 -6.87 7.96
CA HIS A 80 19.59 -7.09 8.37
C HIS A 80 20.09 -6.03 9.37
N CYS A 81 19.54 -4.80 9.30
CA CYS A 81 19.81 -3.73 10.27
C CYS A 81 19.28 -4.07 11.67
N THR A 82 18.21 -4.84 11.78
CA THR A 82 17.36 -4.96 12.99
C THR A 82 17.28 -6.37 13.57
N SER A 83 17.48 -7.40 12.77
CA SER A 83 17.42 -8.81 13.20
C SER A 83 18.42 -9.10 14.34
N GLY A 84 17.96 -9.86 15.33
CA GLY A 84 18.74 -10.20 16.54
C GLY A 84 19.02 -9.03 17.51
N ARG A 85 18.47 -7.83 17.28
CA ARG A 85 18.74 -6.63 18.10
C ARG A 85 17.47 -6.16 18.83
N SER A 86 17.66 -5.53 19.99
CA SER A 86 16.56 -5.00 20.81
C SER A 86 16.10 -3.62 20.33
N ALA A 87 14.80 -3.36 20.35
CA ALA A 87 14.21 -2.04 20.07
C ALA A 87 14.84 -0.91 20.91
N SER A 88 15.14 -1.19 22.19
CA SER A 88 15.76 -0.23 23.12
C SER A 88 17.17 0.21 22.74
N SER A 89 17.86 -0.50 21.85
CA SER A 89 19.18 -0.13 21.33
C SER A 89 19.11 0.88 20.17
N PHE A 90 17.91 1.13 19.62
CA PHE A 90 17.72 1.98 18.44
C PHE A 90 17.09 3.33 18.77
N LYS A 91 17.46 4.34 17.98
CA LYS A 91 16.73 5.62 17.89
C LYS A 91 16.54 6.01 16.43
N ALA A 92 15.33 6.43 16.08
CA ALA A 92 15.06 7.07 14.80
C ALA A 92 15.37 8.57 14.94
N VAL A 93 16.20 9.10 14.04
CA VAL A 93 16.50 10.54 13.97
C VAL A 93 15.95 11.06 12.66
N VAL A 94 14.92 11.90 12.73
CA VAL A 94 14.19 12.42 11.57
C VAL A 94 14.56 13.88 11.34
N GLY A 95 14.72 14.29 10.08
CA GLY A 95 15.07 15.67 9.72
C GLY A 95 16.52 16.07 9.97
N LEU A 96 17.42 15.10 10.15
CA LEU A 96 18.86 15.36 10.20
C LEU A 96 19.35 15.83 8.81
N HIS A 97 20.29 16.77 8.76
CA HIS A 97 21.09 17.03 7.55
C HIS A 97 22.57 16.72 7.80
N ARG A 98 23.15 17.24 8.88
CA ARG A 98 24.57 17.04 9.22
C ARG A 98 24.73 16.14 10.44
N GLN A 99 25.55 15.09 10.36
CA GLN A 99 25.76 14.14 11.46
C GLN A 99 26.31 14.79 12.75
N ASN A 100 27.07 15.87 12.61
CA ASN A 100 27.61 16.64 13.73
C ASN A 100 26.66 17.72 14.30
N ASP A 101 25.47 17.90 13.71
CA ASP A 101 24.48 18.86 14.17
C ASP A 101 23.06 18.26 14.15
N MET A 102 22.55 17.97 15.35
CA MET A 102 21.23 17.38 15.56
C MET A 102 20.23 18.41 16.11
N SER A 103 20.52 19.72 16.07
CA SER A 103 19.71 20.76 16.74
C SER A 103 18.24 20.78 16.30
N ASP A 104 18.00 20.63 14.99
CA ASP A 104 16.67 20.71 14.39
C ASP A 104 16.01 19.34 14.18
N ALA A 105 16.77 18.26 14.39
CA ALA A 105 16.33 16.88 14.18
C ALA A 105 15.49 16.33 15.34
N GLN A 106 14.45 15.56 15.02
CA GLN A 106 13.63 14.89 16.02
C GLN A 106 14.24 13.51 16.35
N VAL A 107 14.69 13.33 17.60
CA VAL A 107 15.30 12.09 18.07
C VAL A 107 14.28 11.27 18.87
N ILE A 108 13.81 10.15 18.30
CA ILE A 108 12.74 9.33 18.88
C ILE A 108 13.26 7.94 19.25
N GLN A 109 12.87 7.44 20.43
CA GLN A 109 13.17 6.08 20.87
C GLN A 109 12.33 5.07 20.06
N VAL A 110 12.96 3.98 19.60
CA VAL A 110 12.24 2.84 19.02
C VAL A 110 11.68 1.96 20.15
N THR A 111 10.43 1.55 20.02
CA THR A 111 9.68 0.73 21.00
C THR A 111 9.48 -0.71 20.53
N GLU A 112 9.40 -0.94 19.23
CA GLU A 112 9.14 -2.26 18.63
C GLU A 112 9.98 -2.45 17.36
N VAL A 113 10.47 -3.68 17.16
CA VAL A 113 11.19 -4.12 15.95
C VAL A 113 10.34 -5.21 15.29
N ILE A 114 9.88 -4.94 14.07
CA ILE A 114 8.97 -5.82 13.32
C ILE A 114 9.68 -6.24 12.04
N ASN A 115 10.48 -7.30 12.10
CA ASN A 115 11.10 -7.89 10.92
C ASN A 115 10.05 -8.67 10.12
N HIS A 116 10.14 -8.66 8.79
CA HIS A 116 9.26 -9.50 7.97
C HIS A 116 9.42 -10.98 8.34
N PRO A 117 8.33 -11.75 8.55
CA PRO A 117 8.40 -13.13 9.05
C PRO A 117 9.09 -14.10 8.08
N GLY A 118 9.15 -13.76 6.79
CA GLY A 118 9.91 -14.49 5.77
C GLY A 118 11.39 -14.09 5.66
N TYR A 119 11.91 -13.18 6.49
CA TYR A 119 13.30 -12.75 6.39
C TYR A 119 14.28 -13.91 6.65
N ASN A 120 15.25 -14.07 5.75
CA ASN A 120 16.28 -15.10 5.85
C ASN A 120 17.69 -14.48 5.80
N SER A 121 18.37 -14.43 6.94
CA SER A 121 19.71 -13.83 7.08
C SER A 121 20.83 -14.56 6.31
N ASN A 122 20.58 -15.76 5.78
CA ASN A 122 21.55 -16.50 4.98
C ASN A 122 21.44 -16.18 3.48
N THR A 123 20.25 -15.75 3.02
CA THR A 123 19.96 -15.49 1.59
C THR A 123 19.55 -14.05 1.29
N MET A 124 19.40 -13.21 2.33
CA MET A 124 18.86 -11.84 2.27
C MET A 124 17.48 -11.74 1.59
N GLN A 125 16.72 -12.83 1.54
CA GLN A 125 15.32 -12.81 1.09
C GLN A 125 14.44 -12.07 2.09
N ASN A 126 13.47 -11.31 1.56
CA ASN A 126 12.53 -10.51 2.34
C ASN A 126 13.21 -9.59 3.37
N ASP A 127 14.31 -8.95 2.97
CA ASP A 127 15.11 -8.07 3.83
C ASP A 127 14.44 -6.71 4.03
N ILE A 128 13.40 -6.71 4.88
CA ILE A 128 12.57 -5.55 5.20
C ILE A 128 12.03 -5.62 6.63
N ALA A 129 12.03 -4.48 7.33
CA ALA A 129 11.60 -4.35 8.71
C ALA A 129 10.93 -3.00 8.96
N LEU A 130 9.93 -3.00 9.83
CA LEU A 130 9.33 -1.80 10.40
C LEU A 130 9.83 -1.59 11.82
N LEU A 131 10.05 -0.32 12.18
CA LEU A 131 10.38 0.10 13.52
C LEU A 131 9.28 1.03 14.03
N LYS A 132 8.66 0.66 15.15
CA LYS A 132 7.68 1.51 15.82
C LYS A 132 8.40 2.50 16.72
N VAL A 133 8.03 3.78 16.64
CA VAL A 133 8.63 4.84 17.46
C VAL A 133 7.73 5.21 18.66
N ALA A 134 8.35 5.75 19.71
CA ALA A 134 7.70 6.05 20.99
C ALA A 134 6.77 7.27 20.98
N GLN A 135 6.89 8.13 19.96
CA GLN A 135 6.22 9.42 19.86
C GLN A 135 5.84 9.67 18.40
N LYS A 136 4.81 10.50 18.17
CA LYS A 136 4.43 10.92 16.82
C LYS A 136 5.60 11.64 16.15
N ILE A 137 5.89 11.29 14.90
CA ILE A 137 6.82 12.02 14.04
C ILE A 137 6.22 13.40 13.73
N ASP A 138 7.02 14.46 13.85
CA ASP A 138 6.59 15.85 13.66
C ASP A 138 6.04 16.05 12.24
N GLU A 139 4.95 16.80 12.09
CA GLU A 139 4.18 16.91 10.84
C GLU A 139 4.95 17.62 9.71
N LYS A 140 6.03 18.35 10.05
CA LYS A 140 7.01 18.86 9.08
C LYS A 140 7.84 17.76 8.39
N TYR A 141 7.86 16.54 8.93
CA TYR A 141 8.54 15.38 8.36
C TYR A 141 7.53 14.47 7.68
N THR A 142 7.19 14.84 6.43
CA THR A 142 6.22 14.09 5.64
C THR A 142 6.67 12.65 5.43
N ARG A 143 5.74 11.70 5.52
CA ARG A 143 5.94 10.33 5.04
C ARG A 143 6.33 10.30 3.55
N ILE A 144 6.99 9.22 3.14
CA ILE A 144 7.11 8.85 1.72
C ILE A 144 5.99 7.87 1.34
N THR A 145 5.38 8.07 0.18
CA THR A 145 4.35 7.16 -0.35
C THR A 145 5.00 5.85 -0.80
N LEU A 146 4.33 4.71 -0.61
CA LEU A 146 4.81 3.42 -1.14
C LEU A 146 4.55 3.35 -2.65
N GLY A 147 5.55 2.97 -3.44
CA GLY A 147 5.38 2.78 -4.88
C GLY A 147 4.54 1.55 -5.25
N ALA A 148 3.97 1.58 -6.44
CA ALA A 148 3.23 0.47 -7.04
C ALA A 148 4.13 -0.40 -7.95
N PRO A 149 3.74 -1.65 -8.29
CA PRO A 149 4.57 -2.52 -9.13
C PRO A 149 4.85 -1.96 -10.54
N ASN A 150 3.93 -1.16 -11.09
CA ASN A 150 4.07 -0.47 -12.37
C ASN A 150 4.99 0.77 -12.31
N ASP A 151 5.36 1.24 -11.12
CA ASP A 151 6.34 2.32 -10.97
C ASP A 151 7.78 1.83 -11.18
N ILE A 152 8.03 0.52 -11.21
CA ILE A 152 9.35 -0.07 -11.44
C ILE A 152 9.46 -0.58 -12.89
N TYR A 153 10.37 0.01 -13.68
CA TYR A 153 10.65 -0.43 -15.05
C TYR A 153 12.12 -0.19 -15.45
N ASP A 154 12.60 -0.97 -16.41
CA ASP A 154 13.99 -0.91 -16.89
C ASP A 154 14.38 0.50 -17.38
N GLY A 155 15.51 1.01 -16.90
CA GLY A 155 16.03 2.33 -17.26
C GLY A 155 15.38 3.51 -16.52
N LEU A 156 14.37 3.27 -15.68
CA LEU A 156 13.83 4.29 -14.76
C LEU A 156 14.96 4.90 -13.92
N THR A 157 15.06 6.22 -13.87
CA THR A 157 16.00 6.90 -12.97
C THR A 157 15.41 6.97 -11.57
N THR A 158 16.15 6.47 -10.59
CA THR A 158 15.78 6.41 -9.17
C THR A 158 16.86 7.08 -8.33
N THR A 159 16.46 7.68 -7.21
CA THR A 159 17.38 8.35 -6.28
C THR A 159 17.57 7.49 -5.03
N VAL A 160 18.81 7.41 -4.54
CA VAL A 160 19.16 6.87 -3.20
C VAL A 160 19.79 7.98 -2.39
N ILE A 161 19.49 8.03 -1.09
CA ILE A 161 19.99 9.08 -0.17
C ILE A 161 20.57 8.48 1.10
N GLY A 162 21.54 9.18 1.70
CA GLY A 162 22.08 8.83 3.01
C GLY A 162 23.41 9.48 3.38
N TRP A 163 24.05 8.96 4.43
CA TRP A 163 25.26 9.50 5.08
C TRP A 163 26.45 8.55 5.05
N GLY A 164 26.41 7.50 4.25
CA GLY A 164 27.59 6.71 3.99
C GLY A 164 28.54 7.34 2.96
N ASP A 165 29.86 7.09 3.06
CA ASP A 165 30.93 7.49 2.15
C ASP A 165 30.54 7.62 0.69
N THR A 166 31.14 8.66 0.13
CA THR A 166 31.22 9.02 -1.28
C THR A 166 32.06 8.07 -2.15
N SER A 167 32.68 7.01 -1.59
CA SER A 167 33.61 6.10 -2.28
C SER A 167 33.83 4.77 -1.54
N GLU A 168 34.10 3.68 -2.27
CA GLU A 168 34.43 2.35 -1.68
C GLU A 168 35.62 2.46 -0.70
N GLY A 169 35.37 2.22 0.60
CA GLY A 169 36.39 2.28 1.65
C GLY A 169 36.89 3.68 2.04
N GLY A 170 36.12 4.74 1.77
CA GLY A 170 36.43 6.13 2.13
C GLY A 170 36.04 6.54 3.57
N ASN A 171 35.53 7.76 3.70
CA ASN A 171 35.00 8.33 4.95
C ASN A 171 33.53 8.75 4.76
N SER A 172 32.70 8.59 5.79
CA SER A 172 31.30 9.04 5.76
C SER A 172 31.22 10.57 5.60
N PRO A 173 30.39 11.08 4.68
CA PRO A 173 30.10 12.50 4.59
C PRO A 173 29.37 12.96 5.85
N ASN A 174 29.68 14.19 6.27
CA ASN A 174 28.95 14.81 7.37
C ASN A 174 27.52 15.17 6.95
N ALA A 175 27.32 15.62 5.71
CA ALA A 175 26.02 16.01 5.17
C ALA A 175 25.32 14.86 4.44
N LEU A 176 23.98 14.89 4.40
CA LEU A 176 23.18 13.98 3.59
C LEU A 176 23.61 14.08 2.11
N GLN A 177 23.83 12.93 1.47
CA GLN A 177 24.11 12.83 0.03
C GLN A 177 22.92 12.22 -0.70
N LYS A 178 22.85 12.49 -2.01
CA LYS A 178 21.92 11.86 -2.96
C LYS A 178 22.66 11.37 -4.21
N VAL A 179 22.22 10.27 -4.79
CA VAL A 179 22.68 9.81 -6.10
C VAL A 179 21.53 9.28 -6.94
N ASP A 180 21.52 9.64 -8.22
CA ASP A 180 20.65 9.04 -9.22
C ASP A 180 21.30 7.83 -9.88
N VAL A 181 20.59 6.70 -9.83
CA VAL A 181 20.94 5.41 -10.43
C VAL A 181 19.77 4.87 -11.24
N PRO A 182 19.99 4.28 -12.43
CA PRO A 182 18.92 3.69 -13.22
C PRO A 182 18.58 2.27 -12.70
N VAL A 183 17.30 1.92 -12.72
CA VAL A 183 16.83 0.53 -12.55
C VAL A 183 17.35 -0.33 -13.69
N VAL A 184 17.83 -1.52 -13.36
CA VAL A 184 18.23 -2.56 -14.33
C VAL A 184 17.34 -3.78 -14.20
N SER A 185 17.15 -4.49 -15.31
CA SER A 185 16.26 -5.65 -15.35
C SER A 185 16.69 -6.74 -14.39
N LEU A 186 15.73 -7.50 -13.88
CA LEU A 186 16.01 -8.67 -13.04
C LEU A 186 16.93 -9.66 -13.75
N ASP A 187 16.83 -9.84 -15.06
CA ASP A 187 17.66 -10.77 -15.83
C ASP A 187 19.11 -10.25 -16.01
N GLU A 188 19.32 -8.94 -16.14
CA GLU A 188 20.66 -8.36 -16.09
C GLU A 188 21.26 -8.48 -14.68
N CYS A 189 20.46 -8.25 -13.64
CA CYS A 189 20.90 -8.42 -12.25
C CYS A 189 21.22 -9.90 -11.91
N ARG A 190 20.40 -10.85 -12.36
CA ARG A 190 20.66 -12.31 -12.30
C ARG A 190 21.91 -12.70 -13.08
N SER A 191 22.23 -12.02 -14.16
CA SER A 191 23.48 -12.22 -14.91
C SER A 191 24.71 -11.74 -14.13
N ALA A 192 24.57 -10.71 -13.29
CA ALA A 192 25.65 -10.16 -12.46
C ALA A 192 25.88 -10.91 -11.12
N TYR A 193 24.83 -11.57 -10.59
CA TYR A 193 24.81 -12.16 -9.26
C TYR A 193 24.43 -13.65 -9.18
N GLY A 194 23.89 -14.23 -10.25
CA GLY A 194 23.37 -15.60 -10.31
C GLY A 194 21.87 -15.68 -10.00
N SER A 195 21.13 -16.47 -10.77
CA SER A 195 19.66 -16.57 -10.70
C SER A 195 19.10 -17.12 -9.38
N SER A 196 19.93 -17.76 -8.56
CA SER A 196 19.55 -18.23 -7.21
C SER A 196 19.55 -17.14 -6.15
N ASN A 197 20.15 -15.99 -6.44
CA ASN A 197 20.42 -14.92 -5.46
C ASN A 197 19.52 -13.69 -5.68
N ILE A 198 18.91 -13.56 -6.86
CA ILE A 198 18.05 -12.44 -7.25
C ILE A 198 16.62 -12.95 -7.51
N HIS A 199 15.69 -12.48 -6.68
CA HIS A 199 14.31 -12.92 -6.59
C HIS A 199 13.37 -11.86 -7.18
N ASP A 200 12.12 -12.22 -7.48
CA ASP A 200 11.15 -11.29 -8.07
C ASP A 200 10.70 -10.17 -7.11
N HIS A 201 11.03 -10.29 -5.82
CA HIS A 201 10.85 -9.25 -4.79
C HIS A 201 12.11 -8.40 -4.56
N ASN A 202 13.07 -8.45 -5.48
CA ASN A 202 14.20 -7.53 -5.53
C ASN A 202 13.98 -6.48 -6.63
N VAL A 203 14.58 -5.31 -6.45
CA VAL A 203 14.84 -4.36 -7.54
C VAL A 203 16.35 -4.08 -7.54
N CYS A 204 16.94 -3.95 -8.73
CA CYS A 204 18.36 -3.67 -8.87
C CYS A 204 18.55 -2.33 -9.57
N ALA A 205 19.51 -1.54 -9.11
CA ALA A 205 19.80 -0.24 -9.71
C ALA A 205 21.31 0.05 -9.73
N GLY A 206 21.79 0.75 -10.75
CA GLY A 206 23.19 1.13 -10.89
C GLY A 206 23.63 1.27 -12.35
N LEU A 207 24.79 1.90 -12.55
CA LEU A 207 25.38 2.05 -13.87
C LEU A 207 26.22 0.82 -14.25
N LYS A 208 26.03 0.28 -15.47
CA LYS A 208 26.80 -0.87 -15.97
C LYS A 208 28.31 -0.63 -15.98
N GLN A 209 28.76 0.59 -16.31
CA GLN A 209 30.16 0.99 -16.23
C GLN A 209 30.67 1.21 -14.79
N GLY A 210 29.82 1.08 -13.77
CA GLY A 210 30.10 1.48 -12.40
C GLY A 210 30.09 3.01 -12.21
N GLY A 211 30.70 3.47 -11.13
CA GLY A 211 30.87 4.90 -10.80
C GLY A 211 29.70 5.60 -10.11
N LYS A 212 28.50 5.00 -10.05
CA LYS A 212 27.38 5.42 -9.18
C LYS A 212 26.65 4.22 -8.58
N ASP A 213 26.42 4.22 -7.27
CA ASP A 213 25.75 3.12 -6.52
C ASP A 213 25.51 3.48 -5.04
N SER A 214 24.88 2.58 -4.29
CA SER A 214 25.03 2.47 -2.82
C SER A 214 26.25 1.59 -2.39
N CYS A 215 26.66 1.51 -1.10
CA CYS A 215 28.06 1.12 -0.73
C CYS A 215 28.40 0.42 0.65
N GLN A 216 28.83 1.06 1.78
CA GLN A 216 28.64 0.57 3.20
C GLN A 216 28.08 1.36 4.51
N GLY A 217 26.86 2.00 4.59
CA GLY A 217 26.33 2.93 5.66
C GLY A 217 24.87 3.52 5.56
N ASP A 218 24.18 3.43 4.41
CA ASP A 218 22.76 3.77 4.14
C ASP A 218 21.88 2.51 3.99
N SER A 219 22.37 1.36 4.47
CA SER A 219 21.61 0.12 4.58
C SER A 219 20.23 0.40 5.17
N GLY A 220 19.16 -0.14 4.57
CA GLY A 220 17.80 0.14 5.01
C GLY A 220 17.25 1.51 4.60
N GLY A 221 18.04 2.39 3.98
CA GLY A 221 17.58 3.65 3.40
C GLY A 221 16.69 3.46 2.17
N PRO A 222 15.97 4.52 1.74
CA PRO A 222 15.04 4.44 0.63
C PRO A 222 15.72 4.54 -0.74
N LEU A 223 15.26 3.71 -1.68
CA LEU A 223 15.35 3.91 -3.13
C LEU A 223 13.98 4.41 -3.60
N PHE A 224 13.94 5.56 -4.26
CA PHE A 224 12.67 6.20 -4.61
C PHE A 224 12.72 6.95 -5.95
N ILE A 225 11.55 7.39 -6.41
CA ILE A 225 11.38 8.33 -7.52
C ILE A 225 10.75 9.62 -7.02
N ASN A 226 10.98 10.72 -7.74
CA ASN A 226 10.21 11.95 -7.62
C ASN A 226 9.40 12.14 -8.91
N GLN A 227 8.08 12.02 -8.82
CA GLN A 227 7.14 12.26 -9.91
C GLN A 227 6.36 13.54 -9.61
N ALA A 228 6.60 14.61 -10.38
CA ALA A 228 5.91 15.89 -10.26
C ALA A 228 5.92 16.57 -8.86
N GLY A 229 6.86 16.19 -7.98
CA GLY A 229 6.94 16.67 -6.59
C GLY A 229 6.57 15.60 -5.55
N GLU A 230 6.01 14.47 -5.98
CA GLU A 230 5.69 13.34 -5.11
C GLU A 230 6.82 12.34 -5.03
N PHE A 231 7.21 11.98 -3.80
CA PHE A 231 8.20 10.94 -3.56
C PHE A 231 7.53 9.57 -3.36
N ARG A 232 7.91 8.58 -4.18
CA ARG A 232 7.41 7.20 -4.10
C ARG A 232 8.54 6.21 -3.87
N GLN A 233 8.51 5.48 -2.76
CA GLN A 233 9.55 4.52 -2.40
C GLN A 233 9.38 3.21 -3.15
N LEU A 234 10.37 2.87 -3.99
CA LEU A 234 10.39 1.64 -4.79
C LEU A 234 11.22 0.53 -4.15
N GLY A 235 12.19 0.89 -3.31
CA GLY A 235 13.09 -0.08 -2.68
C GLY A 235 13.63 0.32 -1.31
N VAL A 236 14.20 -0.68 -0.64
CA VAL A 236 14.98 -0.56 0.59
C VAL A 236 16.39 -1.07 0.31
N VAL A 237 17.43 -0.28 0.61
CA VAL A 237 18.84 -0.66 0.38
C VAL A 237 19.17 -1.95 1.15
N SER A 238 19.55 -3.02 0.45
CA SER A 238 19.76 -4.35 1.04
C SER A 238 21.22 -4.82 0.97
N TRP A 239 21.76 -5.09 -0.23
CA TRP A 239 23.14 -5.58 -0.40
C TRP A 239 23.73 -5.31 -1.80
N GLY A 240 25.02 -5.61 -1.99
CA GLY A 240 25.73 -5.53 -3.28
C GLY A 240 27.14 -6.15 -3.21
N ASP A 241 27.79 -6.37 -4.36
CA ASP A 241 29.19 -6.85 -4.43
C ASP A 241 30.16 -5.69 -4.68
N GLY A 242 30.54 -5.03 -3.59
CA GLY A 242 31.26 -3.77 -3.60
C GLY A 242 30.36 -2.58 -3.91
N CYS A 243 30.98 -1.44 -4.17
CA CYS A 243 30.27 -0.19 -4.44
C CYS A 243 30.56 0.28 -5.85
N ALA A 244 29.53 0.43 -6.69
CA ALA A 244 29.66 1.05 -8.01
C ALA A 244 30.73 0.39 -8.90
N ARG A 245 30.92 -0.93 -8.74
CA ARG A 245 31.87 -1.69 -9.55
C ARG A 245 31.29 -1.96 -10.95
N PRO A 246 32.11 -1.97 -12.02
CA PRO A 246 31.62 -2.29 -13.35
C PRO A 246 30.93 -3.66 -13.41
N ASN A 247 29.73 -3.70 -14.02
CA ASN A 247 28.83 -4.85 -14.10
C ASN A 247 28.35 -5.40 -12.74
N LYS A 248 28.28 -4.53 -11.72
CA LYS A 248 27.60 -4.77 -10.45
C LYS A 248 26.59 -3.66 -10.20
N TYR A 249 25.53 -4.00 -9.46
CA TYR A 249 24.36 -3.17 -9.21
C TYR A 249 23.99 -3.28 -7.74
N GLY A 250 23.53 -2.19 -7.12
CA GLY A 250 22.89 -2.27 -5.81
C GLY A 250 21.65 -3.17 -5.90
N VAL A 251 21.47 -4.04 -4.90
CA VAL A 251 20.30 -4.90 -4.75
C VAL A 251 19.46 -4.37 -3.59
N TYR A 252 18.19 -4.13 -3.88
CA TYR A 252 17.23 -3.53 -2.98
C TYR A 252 16.04 -4.48 -2.80
N THR A 253 15.40 -4.45 -1.63
CA THR A 253 14.12 -5.14 -1.42
C THR A 253 13.02 -4.30 -2.07
N ALA A 254 12.24 -4.87 -3.00
CA ALA A 254 11.23 -4.13 -3.75
C ALA A 254 10.01 -3.83 -2.87
N VAL A 255 9.81 -2.56 -2.50
CA VAL A 255 8.74 -2.10 -1.61
C VAL A 255 7.33 -2.48 -2.09
N PRO A 256 6.99 -2.42 -3.41
CA PRO A 256 5.68 -2.83 -3.88
C PRO A 256 5.31 -4.29 -3.53
N SER A 257 6.30 -5.19 -3.43
CA SER A 257 6.08 -6.60 -3.04
C SER A 257 5.70 -6.77 -1.56
N PHE A 258 5.92 -5.75 -0.72
CA PHE A 258 5.65 -5.78 0.72
C PHE A 258 4.62 -4.74 1.17
N ALA A 259 4.04 -3.95 0.26
CA ALA A 259 3.08 -2.88 0.58
C ALA A 259 1.94 -3.36 1.49
N SER A 260 1.32 -4.51 1.19
CA SER A 260 0.26 -5.09 2.04
C SER A 260 0.72 -5.43 3.46
N TRP A 261 1.97 -5.88 3.62
CA TRP A 261 2.56 -6.15 4.94
C TRP A 261 2.92 -4.85 5.68
N ILE A 262 3.39 -3.83 4.97
CA ILE A 262 3.64 -2.51 5.56
C ILE A 262 2.32 -1.93 6.09
N ASN A 263 1.31 -1.86 5.21
CA ASN A 263 0.01 -1.26 5.49
C ASN A 263 -0.76 -1.98 6.62
N SER A 264 -0.58 -3.31 6.76
CA SER A 264 -1.17 -4.05 7.88
C SER A 264 -0.63 -3.67 9.27
N HIS A 265 0.52 -2.99 9.33
CA HIS A 265 1.13 -2.50 10.58
C HIS A 265 0.99 -0.97 10.74
N THR A 266 1.07 -0.20 9.65
CA THR A 266 1.04 1.27 9.69
C THR A 266 -0.37 1.84 9.80
N GLY A 267 -1.41 1.09 9.44
CA GLY A 267 -2.82 1.51 9.52
C GLY A 267 -3.41 1.98 8.19
N GLY A 268 -2.60 2.17 7.15
CA GLY A 268 -3.07 2.44 5.79
C GLY A 268 -3.57 3.87 5.51
N ASP A 269 -3.43 4.80 6.45
CA ASP A 269 -3.60 6.23 6.18
C ASP A 269 -2.40 6.76 5.40
N ASP A 270 -2.47 6.71 4.06
CA ASP A 270 -1.58 7.42 3.14
C ASP A 270 -2.39 8.41 2.30
N GLY A 271 -2.82 9.49 2.94
CA GLY A 271 -3.37 10.66 2.27
C GLY A 271 -2.36 11.24 1.26
N GLY A 272 -2.71 11.10 -0.01
CA GLY A 272 -2.13 11.65 -1.23
C GLY A 272 -3.16 11.45 -2.34
N ASP A 273 -3.58 12.52 -3.00
CA ASP A 273 -4.62 12.50 -4.03
C ASP A 273 -4.02 12.00 -5.35
N ASP A 274 -4.06 10.68 -5.57
CA ASP A 274 -3.80 10.11 -6.89
C ASP A 274 -4.63 8.82 -7.08
N GLY A 275 -5.54 8.84 -8.07
CA GLY A 275 -6.51 7.78 -8.27
C GLY A 275 -5.91 6.47 -8.79
N GLY A 276 -5.63 5.51 -7.90
CA GLY A 276 -4.95 4.27 -8.30
C GLY A 276 -4.89 3.13 -7.28
N ASP A 277 -6.05 2.56 -6.90
CA ASP A 277 -6.23 1.14 -6.47
C ASP A 277 -5.14 0.52 -5.57
N ASN A 278 -4.98 1.01 -4.33
CA ASN A 278 -4.48 0.18 -3.24
C ASN A 278 -4.77 0.79 -1.85
N GLY A 279 -5.45 0.06 -0.97
CA GLY A 279 -5.47 0.39 0.47
C GLY A 279 -6.85 0.39 1.09
N ASP A 280 -7.73 1.30 0.71
CA ASP A 280 -9.11 1.29 1.24
C ASP A 280 -9.96 0.24 0.52
N ALA A 281 -10.98 -0.26 1.22
CA ALA A 281 -11.91 -1.22 0.65
C ALA A 281 -13.00 -0.44 -0.10
N THR A 282 -13.13 -0.66 -1.41
CA THR A 282 -14.11 0.06 -2.24
C THR A 282 -15.53 -0.13 -1.70
N SER A 283 -16.19 0.97 -1.35
CA SER A 283 -17.55 0.96 -0.81
C SER A 283 -18.56 0.39 -1.83
N LEU A 284 -19.39 -0.54 -1.37
CA LEU A 284 -20.52 -1.11 -2.09
C LEU A 284 -21.81 -0.43 -1.61
N SER A 285 -22.65 0.03 -2.53
CA SER A 285 -24.03 0.42 -2.19
C SER A 285 -24.91 -0.83 -2.06
N ASN A 286 -25.88 -0.81 -1.14
CA ASN A 286 -26.75 -1.95 -0.90
C ASN A 286 -27.52 -2.36 -2.18
N GLY A 287 -27.42 -3.62 -2.58
CA GLY A 287 -28.13 -4.18 -3.74
C GLY A 287 -27.58 -3.77 -5.12
N LYS A 288 -26.65 -2.81 -5.19
CA LYS A 288 -26.07 -2.34 -6.45
C LYS A 288 -24.92 -3.24 -6.89
N ALA A 289 -24.94 -3.67 -8.15
CA ALA A 289 -23.84 -4.39 -8.76
C ALA A 289 -22.72 -3.41 -9.18
N LEU A 290 -21.50 -3.65 -8.69
CA LEU A 290 -20.28 -3.04 -9.21
C LEU A 290 -19.76 -3.93 -10.35
N THR A 291 -19.70 -3.40 -11.58
CA THR A 291 -19.40 -4.15 -12.81
C THR A 291 -17.95 -3.95 -13.27
N ASP A 292 -17.57 -4.64 -14.35
CA ASP A 292 -16.31 -4.46 -15.09
C ASP A 292 -15.04 -4.70 -14.25
N LEU A 293 -15.19 -5.44 -13.14
CA LEU A 293 -14.11 -5.77 -12.23
C LEU A 293 -13.12 -6.73 -12.89
N SER A 294 -11.84 -6.49 -12.62
CA SER A 294 -10.72 -7.26 -13.15
C SER A 294 -9.58 -7.34 -12.14
N GLY A 295 -8.77 -8.40 -12.26
CA GLY A 295 -7.63 -8.65 -11.38
C GLY A 295 -6.67 -9.67 -11.99
N SER A 296 -5.42 -9.61 -11.57
CA SER A 296 -4.38 -10.57 -11.98
C SER A 296 -4.44 -11.85 -11.13
N ALA A 297 -3.89 -12.95 -11.65
CA ALA A 297 -3.70 -14.16 -10.85
C ALA A 297 -2.83 -13.85 -9.61
N GLY A 298 -3.25 -14.33 -8.45
CA GLY A 298 -2.61 -14.05 -7.15
C GLY A 298 -2.93 -12.67 -6.55
N SER A 299 -3.60 -11.76 -7.26
CA SER A 299 -4.01 -10.46 -6.72
C SER A 299 -5.27 -10.55 -5.85
N SER A 300 -5.38 -9.66 -4.86
CA SER A 300 -6.56 -9.50 -4.01
C SER A 300 -7.06 -8.06 -4.10
N LYS A 301 -8.36 -7.88 -4.35
CA LYS A 301 -9.05 -6.58 -4.24
C LYS A 301 -10.04 -6.59 -3.09
N TYR A 302 -10.19 -5.47 -2.40
CA TYR A 302 -11.04 -5.34 -1.21
C TYR A 302 -12.22 -4.40 -1.46
N TYR A 303 -13.38 -4.79 -0.95
CA TYR A 303 -14.62 -4.02 -1.02
C TYR A 303 -15.27 -4.02 0.37
N VAL A 304 -16.12 -3.04 0.69
CA VAL A 304 -16.80 -2.96 1.97
C VAL A 304 -18.27 -2.62 1.80
N LEU A 305 -19.14 -3.27 2.55
CA LEU A 305 -20.54 -2.91 2.70
C LEU A 305 -20.79 -2.55 4.16
N ASP A 306 -21.22 -1.32 4.43
CA ASP A 306 -21.70 -0.91 5.75
C ASP A 306 -23.12 -1.45 5.97
N VAL A 307 -23.29 -2.28 7.00
CA VAL A 307 -24.56 -2.94 7.29
C VAL A 307 -25.22 -2.28 8.50
N PRO A 308 -26.41 -1.69 8.37
CA PRO A 308 -27.05 -0.94 9.43
C PRO A 308 -27.65 -1.84 10.52
N THR A 309 -27.89 -1.24 11.68
CA THR A 309 -28.64 -1.88 12.76
C THR A 309 -30.07 -2.21 12.33
N GLY A 310 -30.48 -3.47 12.49
CA GLY A 310 -31.79 -3.95 12.09
C GLY A 310 -31.84 -4.61 10.72
N ALA A 311 -30.69 -4.83 10.08
CA ALA A 311 -30.60 -5.71 8.92
C ALA A 311 -31.00 -7.16 9.23
N SER A 312 -31.64 -7.79 8.25
CA SER A 312 -31.98 -9.20 8.12
C SER A 312 -31.46 -9.69 6.77
N ASP A 313 -30.94 -10.92 6.72
CA ASP A 313 -30.45 -11.59 5.50
C ASP A 313 -29.40 -10.78 4.70
N ILE A 314 -28.11 -11.14 4.87
CA ILE A 314 -26.99 -10.53 4.14
C ILE A 314 -26.41 -11.50 3.11
N SER A 315 -26.18 -10.99 1.90
CA SER A 315 -25.67 -11.77 0.77
C SER A 315 -24.58 -11.00 0.01
N PHE A 316 -23.55 -11.72 -0.43
CA PHE A 316 -22.56 -11.23 -1.39
C PHE A 316 -22.47 -12.21 -2.55
N LYS A 317 -22.53 -11.69 -3.77
CA LYS A 317 -22.51 -12.48 -5.00
C LYS A 317 -21.51 -11.88 -5.98
N ILE A 318 -20.70 -12.74 -6.58
CA ILE A 318 -20.01 -12.43 -7.83
C ILE A 318 -20.62 -13.20 -8.99
N ALA A 319 -20.58 -12.61 -10.19
CA ALA A 319 -21.08 -13.24 -11.41
C ALA A 319 -20.47 -12.65 -12.69
N GLY A 320 -20.45 -13.47 -13.74
CA GLY A 320 -20.10 -13.05 -15.10
C GLY A 320 -18.60 -12.86 -15.37
N GLY A 321 -18.29 -12.26 -16.53
CA GLY A 321 -16.91 -12.06 -16.99
C GLY A 321 -16.21 -13.35 -17.42
N SER A 322 -14.87 -13.31 -17.39
CA SER A 322 -13.98 -14.43 -17.65
C SER A 322 -12.92 -14.57 -16.55
N GLY A 323 -12.26 -15.72 -16.47
CA GLY A 323 -11.25 -16.02 -15.47
C GLY A 323 -11.80 -16.83 -14.30
N ASP A 324 -11.13 -16.72 -13.15
CA ASP A 324 -11.46 -17.43 -11.92
C ASP A 324 -11.13 -16.55 -10.70
N ALA A 325 -12.17 -15.94 -10.12
CA ALA A 325 -12.08 -15.10 -8.92
C ALA A 325 -12.79 -15.78 -7.73
N ASP A 326 -12.04 -16.03 -6.66
CA ASP A 326 -12.57 -16.55 -5.39
C ASP A 326 -13.15 -15.41 -4.53
N LEU A 327 -14.35 -15.63 -3.98
CA LEU A 327 -15.05 -14.75 -3.06
C LEU A 327 -14.76 -15.12 -1.60
N TYR A 328 -14.26 -14.15 -0.82
CA TYR A 328 -14.12 -14.24 0.63
C TYR A 328 -14.86 -13.08 1.30
N VAL A 329 -15.58 -13.34 2.39
CA VAL A 329 -16.32 -12.31 3.14
C VAL A 329 -16.02 -12.41 4.63
N LYS A 330 -15.92 -11.28 5.34
CA LYS A 330 -15.71 -11.21 6.79
C LYS A 330 -16.33 -9.96 7.43
N ALA A 331 -17.00 -10.13 8.57
CA ALA A 331 -17.54 -9.02 9.36
C ALA A 331 -16.45 -8.37 10.24
N GLY A 332 -16.41 -7.04 10.26
CA GLY A 332 -15.57 -6.22 11.15
C GLY A 332 -14.08 -6.12 10.81
N ALA A 333 -13.56 -6.93 9.90
CA ALA A 333 -12.16 -6.89 9.45
C ALA A 333 -12.00 -7.44 8.03
N LYS A 334 -10.97 -7.01 7.31
CA LYS A 334 -10.62 -7.53 5.96
C LYS A 334 -10.38 -9.06 6.00
N PRO A 335 -10.91 -9.85 5.04
CA PRO A 335 -10.62 -11.27 4.96
C PRO A 335 -9.15 -11.54 4.58
N THR A 336 -8.67 -12.72 4.94
CA THR A 336 -7.46 -13.32 4.36
C THR A 336 -7.78 -14.71 3.84
N SER A 337 -6.86 -15.33 3.09
CA SER A 337 -7.00 -16.72 2.61
C SER A 337 -7.13 -17.77 3.73
N SER A 338 -6.87 -17.41 4.99
CA SER A 338 -6.96 -18.26 6.18
C SER A 338 -7.93 -17.75 7.26
N SER A 339 -8.53 -16.56 7.07
CA SER A 339 -9.47 -15.95 8.03
C SER A 339 -10.60 -15.23 7.29
N TYR A 340 -11.76 -15.89 7.23
CA TYR A 340 -12.97 -15.43 6.58
C TYR A 340 -14.19 -15.99 7.33
N ASP A 341 -15.35 -15.39 7.13
CA ASP A 341 -16.63 -15.86 7.67
C ASP A 341 -17.42 -16.65 6.60
N CYS A 342 -17.17 -16.39 5.31
CA CYS A 342 -17.67 -17.21 4.20
C CYS A 342 -16.67 -17.28 3.03
N ARG A 343 -16.60 -18.45 2.39
CA ARG A 343 -15.96 -18.75 1.10
C ARG A 343 -16.77 -19.87 0.41
N PRO A 344 -17.27 -19.71 -0.83
CA PRO A 344 -18.17 -20.70 -1.44
C PRO A 344 -17.52 -21.97 -1.99
N TYR A 345 -16.20 -21.99 -2.21
CA TYR A 345 -15.46 -23.14 -2.77
C TYR A 345 -16.01 -23.66 -4.10
N LYS A 346 -16.35 -22.76 -5.01
CA LYS A 346 -16.62 -23.10 -6.40
C LYS A 346 -15.38 -22.82 -7.26
N ASN A 347 -15.49 -23.12 -8.55
CA ASN A 347 -14.52 -22.74 -9.55
C ASN A 347 -15.21 -21.80 -10.53
N GLY A 348 -14.52 -20.74 -10.94
CA GLY A 348 -15.05 -19.71 -11.83
C GLY A 348 -15.89 -18.66 -11.10
N ASN A 349 -16.25 -17.63 -11.86
CA ASN A 349 -16.72 -16.33 -11.37
C ASN A 349 -18.13 -16.28 -10.75
N ASP A 350 -18.89 -17.38 -10.71
CA ASP A 350 -20.29 -17.42 -10.23
C ASP A 350 -20.40 -17.96 -8.79
N GLU A 351 -19.90 -17.16 -7.84
CA GLU A 351 -19.89 -17.47 -6.40
C GLU A 351 -20.90 -16.66 -5.58
N THR A 352 -21.35 -17.21 -4.45
CA THR A 352 -22.33 -16.54 -3.57
C THR A 352 -22.18 -16.96 -2.11
N CYS A 353 -22.18 -15.97 -1.21
CA CYS A 353 -22.19 -16.10 0.24
C CYS A 353 -23.51 -15.55 0.81
N SER A 354 -24.46 -16.41 1.16
CA SER A 354 -25.82 -16.03 1.60
C SER A 354 -26.20 -16.41 3.04
N ASP A 355 -25.40 -17.24 3.71
CA ASP A 355 -25.70 -17.77 5.06
C ASP A 355 -24.82 -17.12 6.15
N LEU A 356 -24.47 -15.85 5.96
CA LEU A 356 -23.62 -15.09 6.88
C LEU A 356 -24.41 -14.64 8.13
N PRO A 357 -23.84 -14.73 9.35
CA PRO A 357 -24.49 -14.24 10.56
C PRO A 357 -24.61 -12.71 10.50
N VAL A 358 -25.84 -12.21 10.47
CA VAL A 358 -26.13 -10.77 10.33
C VAL A 358 -25.78 -10.02 11.62
N LYS A 359 -24.95 -8.99 11.48
CA LYS A 359 -24.50 -8.07 12.53
C LYS A 359 -24.48 -6.66 11.95
N PRO A 360 -24.71 -5.61 12.74
CA PRO A 360 -24.41 -4.25 12.29
C PRO A 360 -22.89 -4.02 12.18
N GLY A 361 -22.48 -3.18 11.23
CA GLY A 361 -21.09 -2.78 10.99
C GLY A 361 -20.58 -3.16 9.60
N LYS A 362 -19.28 -2.91 9.36
CA LYS A 362 -18.61 -3.18 8.07
C LYS A 362 -18.48 -4.67 7.79
N TYR A 363 -18.90 -5.09 6.60
CA TYR A 363 -18.54 -6.38 6.01
C TYR A 363 -17.53 -6.15 4.91
N TYR A 364 -16.35 -6.73 5.05
CA TYR A 364 -15.30 -6.66 4.05
C TYR A 364 -15.36 -7.89 3.15
N VAL A 365 -15.27 -7.64 1.85
CA VAL A 365 -15.18 -8.63 0.79
C VAL A 365 -13.76 -8.59 0.24
N MET A 366 -13.16 -9.76 -0.01
CA MET A 366 -11.93 -9.90 -0.77
C MET A 366 -12.22 -10.74 -2.02
N LEU A 367 -11.92 -10.21 -3.19
CA LEU A 367 -11.89 -10.95 -4.45
C LEU A 367 -10.45 -11.33 -4.74
N GLN A 368 -10.14 -12.62 -4.69
CA GLN A 368 -8.80 -13.15 -4.97
C GLN A 368 -8.79 -13.79 -6.36
N GLY A 369 -7.92 -13.34 -7.25
CA GLY A 369 -7.76 -13.97 -8.57
C GLY A 369 -7.05 -15.32 -8.42
N TYR A 370 -7.77 -16.44 -8.47
CA TYR A 370 -7.16 -17.76 -8.63
C TYR A 370 -6.49 -17.87 -10.01
N SER A 371 -7.14 -17.29 -11.02
CA SER A 371 -6.53 -16.89 -12.29
C SER A 371 -6.81 -15.41 -12.57
N ALA A 372 -6.26 -14.87 -13.66
CA ALA A 372 -6.59 -13.51 -14.07
C ALA A 372 -8.06 -13.44 -14.53
N TYR A 373 -8.81 -12.46 -14.03
CA TYR A 373 -10.23 -12.28 -14.30
C TYR A 373 -10.56 -10.88 -14.84
N SER A 374 -11.66 -10.77 -15.58
CA SER A 374 -12.10 -9.53 -16.20
C SER A 374 -13.59 -9.53 -16.54
N GLY A 375 -14.24 -8.36 -16.46
CA GLY A 375 -15.68 -8.22 -16.73
C GLY A 375 -16.57 -8.81 -15.64
N LEU A 376 -16.03 -9.00 -14.44
CA LEU A 376 -16.73 -9.55 -13.29
C LEU A 376 -17.69 -8.51 -12.69
N SER A 377 -18.80 -8.96 -12.13
CA SER A 377 -19.68 -8.14 -11.29
C SER A 377 -19.64 -8.62 -9.83
N LEU A 378 -19.66 -7.69 -8.87
CA LEU A 378 -19.82 -7.93 -7.43
C LEU A 378 -21.05 -7.18 -6.93
N THR A 379 -21.95 -7.87 -6.23
CA THR A 379 -23.12 -7.28 -5.56
C THR A 379 -23.09 -7.67 -4.09
N GLY A 380 -23.14 -6.67 -3.20
CA GLY A 380 -23.41 -6.85 -1.78
C GLY A 380 -24.83 -6.37 -1.46
N SER A 381 -25.60 -7.15 -0.73
CA SER A 381 -27.00 -6.83 -0.43
C SER A 381 -27.42 -7.29 0.97
N TYR A 382 -28.19 -6.47 1.67
CA TYR A 382 -28.93 -6.84 2.88
C TYR A 382 -30.39 -6.34 2.79
N SER A 383 -31.30 -6.99 3.52
CA SER A 383 -32.65 -6.47 3.71
C SER A 383 -32.80 -5.81 5.09
N GLY A 384 -33.63 -4.78 5.23
CA GLY A 384 -33.87 -4.13 6.52
C GLY A 384 -32.70 -3.35 7.11
N GLY A 385 -32.99 -2.54 8.13
CA GLY A 385 -32.06 -1.54 8.67
C GLY A 385 -31.89 -0.35 7.70
N GLY A 386 -31.75 0.85 8.25
CA GLY A 386 -31.44 2.06 7.47
C GLY A 386 -30.28 2.79 8.09
N ASP A 387 -29.20 3.01 7.34
CA ASP A 387 -29.11 4.24 6.56
C ASP A 387 -28.18 4.02 5.33
N ASP A 388 -28.33 4.82 4.28
CA ASP A 388 -27.65 4.64 2.98
C ASP A 388 -26.79 5.88 2.72
N GLY A 389 -25.46 5.73 2.77
CA GLY A 389 -24.50 6.83 2.62
C GLY A 389 -23.84 6.81 1.25
N GLY A 390 -24.50 7.41 0.25
CA GLY A 390 -23.89 7.73 -1.03
C GLY A 390 -23.22 9.11 -0.99
N ASP A 391 -21.91 9.15 -1.18
CA ASP A 391 -21.15 10.40 -1.37
C ASP A 391 -21.13 10.78 -2.87
N ASN A 392 -21.38 12.06 -3.16
CA ASN A 392 -21.32 12.65 -4.50
C ASN A 392 -21.13 14.18 -4.43
N GLY A 393 -19.87 14.62 -4.48
CA GLY A 393 -19.37 15.70 -5.34
C GLY A 393 -20.03 17.09 -5.34
N ASP A 394 -19.23 18.10 -4.96
CA ASP A 394 -19.28 19.50 -5.45
C ASP A 394 -20.66 20.19 -5.48
N GLY A 395 -21.27 20.33 -4.30
CA GLY A 395 -22.38 21.23 -4.03
C GLY A 395 -22.07 22.15 -2.86
N SER A 396 -22.47 23.42 -2.93
CA SER A 396 -22.46 24.30 -1.75
C SER A 396 -23.38 23.72 -0.68
N GLU A 397 -22.91 23.58 0.57
CA GLU A 397 -23.66 23.01 1.70
C GLU A 397 -25.17 23.37 1.67
N GLY A 398 -26.02 22.35 1.55
CA GLY A 398 -27.48 22.52 1.47
C GLY A 398 -28.08 22.68 0.06
N ASN A 399 -27.32 22.48 -1.01
CA ASN A 399 -27.79 22.47 -2.40
C ASN A 399 -27.20 21.28 -3.18
N GLY A 400 -28.03 20.54 -3.92
CA GLY A 400 -27.55 19.38 -4.69
C GLY A 400 -28.50 18.91 -5.80
N VAL A 401 -27.95 18.08 -6.70
CA VAL A 401 -28.66 17.51 -7.85
C VAL A 401 -28.16 16.09 -8.13
N GLU A 402 -29.11 15.16 -8.25
CA GLU A 402 -28.87 13.75 -8.56
C GLU A 402 -29.70 13.36 -9.79
N SER A 403 -29.06 12.78 -10.81
CA SER A 403 -29.66 12.60 -12.14
C SER A 403 -29.50 11.19 -12.69
N GLY A 404 -30.39 10.80 -13.62
CA GLY A 404 -30.40 9.45 -14.18
C GLY A 404 -31.02 8.37 -13.26
N LEU A 405 -31.67 8.79 -12.17
CA LEU A 405 -32.20 7.91 -11.14
C LEU A 405 -33.25 6.94 -11.72
N SER A 406 -33.13 5.67 -11.35
CA SER A 406 -33.95 4.57 -11.84
C SER A 406 -34.16 3.54 -10.73
N GLY A 407 -35.34 2.90 -10.70
CA GLY A 407 -35.70 1.88 -9.71
C GLY A 407 -37.03 1.20 -10.04
N GLY A 408 -37.26 0.01 -9.49
CA GLY A 408 -38.47 -0.78 -9.69
C GLY A 408 -39.65 -0.37 -8.80
N SER A 409 -40.83 -0.90 -9.11
CA SER A 409 -42.03 -0.74 -8.27
C SER A 409 -41.79 -1.26 -6.85
N GLY A 410 -42.02 -0.38 -5.87
CA GLY A 410 -41.81 -0.61 -4.45
C GLY A 410 -40.40 -0.32 -3.93
N GLU A 411 -39.41 -0.20 -4.82
CA GLU A 411 -38.00 0.11 -4.50
C GLU A 411 -37.86 1.53 -3.96
N TRP A 412 -36.86 1.74 -3.09
CA TRP A 412 -36.53 3.05 -2.52
C TRP A 412 -35.11 3.44 -2.92
N LEU A 413 -34.93 4.72 -3.27
CA LEU A 413 -33.61 5.36 -3.35
C LEU A 413 -33.52 6.40 -2.23
N HIS A 414 -32.36 6.50 -1.59
CA HIS A 414 -32.14 7.34 -0.41
C HIS A 414 -30.95 8.29 -0.63
N PHE A 415 -31.14 9.54 -0.24
CA PHE A 415 -30.15 10.62 -0.34
C PHE A 415 -30.21 11.45 0.95
N SER A 416 -29.10 12.05 1.36
CA SER A 416 -29.07 13.01 2.46
C SER A 416 -28.16 14.21 2.16
N ASP A 417 -28.42 15.32 2.84
CA ASP A 417 -27.55 16.50 2.84
C ASP A 417 -27.66 17.24 4.19
N VAL A 418 -26.62 18.00 4.54
CA VAL A 418 -26.56 18.80 5.76
C VAL A 418 -27.04 20.22 5.44
N ILE A 419 -28.23 20.56 5.95
CA ILE A 419 -28.80 21.90 5.77
C ILE A 419 -28.23 22.86 6.82
N PRO A 420 -27.62 23.99 6.44
CA PRO A 420 -26.99 24.92 7.38
C PRO A 420 -27.98 25.71 8.25
N GLU A 421 -27.46 26.42 9.26
CA GLU A 421 -28.26 27.36 10.05
C GLU A 421 -28.63 28.62 9.24
N GLY A 422 -29.78 29.20 9.56
CA GLY A 422 -30.27 30.44 8.94
C GLY A 422 -31.05 30.27 7.63
N VAL A 423 -31.16 29.04 7.10
CA VAL A 423 -31.97 28.74 5.91
C VAL A 423 -33.44 29.08 6.15
N SER A 424 -34.02 29.88 5.25
CA SER A 424 -35.42 30.30 5.27
C SER A 424 -36.34 29.28 4.59
N THR A 425 -35.86 28.56 3.58
CA THR A 425 -36.63 27.55 2.83
C THR A 425 -35.72 26.43 2.33
N LEU A 426 -36.11 25.18 2.57
CA LEU A 426 -35.59 24.02 1.84
C LEU A 426 -36.63 23.59 0.80
N THR A 427 -36.26 23.64 -0.47
CA THR A 427 -37.06 23.08 -1.58
C THR A 427 -36.41 21.77 -2.03
N VAL A 428 -37.17 20.70 -2.11
CA VAL A 428 -36.79 19.44 -2.75
C VAL A 428 -37.76 19.20 -3.90
N LYS A 429 -37.27 18.81 -5.07
CA LYS A 429 -38.09 18.52 -6.25
C LYS A 429 -37.53 17.32 -6.99
N MET A 430 -38.41 16.54 -7.62
CA MET A 430 -38.03 15.57 -8.63
C MET A 430 -38.68 15.93 -9.96
N SER A 431 -38.00 15.63 -11.06
CA SER A 431 -38.51 15.89 -12.41
C SER A 431 -37.90 14.97 -13.47
N GLY A 432 -38.55 14.90 -14.62
CA GLY A 432 -38.05 14.17 -15.79
C GLY A 432 -38.26 12.65 -15.73
N GLY A 433 -37.54 11.94 -16.59
CA GLY A 433 -37.62 10.48 -16.71
C GLY A 433 -38.96 9.93 -17.22
N SER A 434 -39.14 8.63 -17.02
CA SER A 434 -40.37 7.87 -17.26
C SER A 434 -40.75 7.04 -16.03
N GLY A 435 -41.99 6.55 -15.99
CA GLY A 435 -42.52 5.79 -14.85
C GLY A 435 -43.19 6.68 -13.80
N ASP A 436 -43.25 6.17 -12.58
CA ASP A 436 -43.92 6.83 -11.45
C ASP A 436 -43.16 6.59 -10.14
N ALA A 437 -42.52 7.63 -9.63
CA ALA A 437 -41.85 7.64 -8.34
C ALA A 437 -42.40 8.73 -7.41
N ASP A 438 -42.57 8.38 -6.14
CA ASP A 438 -43.00 9.23 -5.04
C ASP A 438 -41.80 9.86 -4.30
N LEU A 439 -41.84 11.16 -4.04
CA LEU A 439 -40.90 11.90 -3.21
C LEU A 439 -41.30 11.88 -1.73
N TYR A 440 -40.36 11.56 -0.86
CA TYR A 440 -40.48 11.66 0.59
C TYR A 440 -39.32 12.46 1.18
N VAL A 441 -39.59 13.37 2.12
CA VAL A 441 -38.55 14.18 2.78
C VAL A 441 -38.70 14.17 4.29
N ARG A 442 -37.59 14.07 5.04
CA ARG A 442 -37.56 14.04 6.51
C ARG A 442 -36.19 14.40 7.11
N LYS A 443 -36.19 15.17 8.19
CA LYS A 443 -35.01 15.53 8.98
C LYS A 443 -34.49 14.37 9.84
N GLY A 444 -33.17 14.17 9.85
CA GLY A 444 -32.41 13.42 10.85
C GLY A 444 -32.64 11.91 10.90
N ARG A 445 -33.50 11.37 10.02
CA ARG A 445 -33.67 9.94 9.71
C ARG A 445 -34.34 9.82 8.34
N GLN A 446 -34.02 8.76 7.60
CA GLN A 446 -34.75 8.36 6.40
C GLN A 446 -36.28 8.38 6.59
N PRO A 447 -37.04 8.91 5.61
CA PRO A 447 -38.48 8.74 5.59
C PRO A 447 -38.88 7.32 5.21
N SER A 448 -40.09 6.92 5.61
CA SER A 448 -40.73 5.69 5.14
C SER A 448 -42.16 6.01 4.67
N GLY A 449 -42.82 5.05 4.02
CA GLY A 449 -44.20 5.21 3.53
C GLY A 449 -45.26 5.60 4.60
N SER A 450 -44.91 5.58 5.89
CA SER A 450 -45.75 6.04 7.01
C SER A 450 -45.09 7.08 7.92
N ARG A 451 -43.84 7.49 7.65
CA ARG A 451 -43.07 8.43 8.48
C ARG A 451 -42.24 9.36 7.60
N PHE A 452 -42.81 10.50 7.25
CA PHE A 452 -42.19 11.57 6.47
C PHE A 452 -42.64 12.92 7.04
N GLN A 453 -41.91 14.00 6.72
CA GLN A 453 -42.38 15.38 6.97
C GLN A 453 -43.07 15.96 5.75
N CYS A 454 -42.67 15.55 4.54
CA CYS A 454 -43.37 15.88 3.31
C CYS A 454 -43.43 14.68 2.36
N ARG A 455 -44.58 14.53 1.71
CA ARG A 455 -44.83 13.74 0.48
C ARG A 455 -45.85 14.53 -0.35
N PRO A 456 -45.64 14.80 -1.65
CA PRO A 456 -46.55 15.64 -2.44
C PRO A 456 -47.84 14.97 -2.92
N TYR A 457 -47.93 13.63 -2.94
CA TYR A 457 -49.12 12.86 -3.33
C TYR A 457 -49.62 13.18 -4.76
N LYS A 458 -48.71 13.19 -5.74
CA LYS A 458 -49.03 13.30 -7.16
C LYS A 458 -48.69 11.98 -7.86
N ASP A 459 -49.29 11.81 -9.04
CA ASP A 459 -48.94 10.71 -9.94
C ASP A 459 -47.81 11.17 -10.87
N GLY A 460 -46.76 10.35 -11.03
CA GLY A 460 -45.64 10.57 -11.92
C GLY A 460 -44.51 11.44 -11.35
N ASN A 461 -43.36 11.40 -12.02
CA ASN A 461 -42.07 11.87 -11.53
C ASN A 461 -41.89 13.39 -11.29
N ASN A 462 -42.96 14.20 -11.29
CA ASN A 462 -42.89 15.67 -11.16
C ASN A 462 -43.45 16.15 -9.81
N GLU A 463 -42.76 15.78 -8.73
CA GLU A 463 -43.14 16.08 -7.35
C GLU A 463 -42.24 17.16 -6.73
N SER A 464 -42.75 17.88 -5.72
CA SER A 464 -41.93 18.83 -4.95
C SER A 464 -42.44 19.07 -3.53
N CYS A 465 -41.50 19.13 -2.60
CA CYS A 465 -41.66 19.43 -1.19
C CYS A 465 -40.99 20.77 -0.86
N VAL A 466 -41.73 21.70 -0.24
CA VAL A 466 -41.21 22.98 0.22
C VAL A 466 -41.37 23.06 1.73
N ILE A 467 -40.25 23.23 2.43
CA ILE A 467 -40.15 23.21 3.89
C ILE A 467 -39.72 24.61 4.35
N PRO A 468 -40.63 25.41 4.96
CA PRO A 468 -40.29 26.73 5.47
C PRO A 468 -39.53 26.63 6.81
N ASN A 469 -38.50 27.45 6.97
CA ASN A 469 -37.60 27.52 8.14
C ASN A 469 -37.09 26.14 8.60
N PRO A 470 -36.43 25.37 7.71
CA PRO A 470 -35.89 24.06 8.07
C PRO A 470 -34.90 24.20 9.24
N SER A 471 -35.01 23.34 10.23
CA SER A 471 -34.00 23.27 11.29
C SER A 471 -32.70 22.67 10.76
N ALA A 472 -31.56 23.30 11.03
CA ALA A 472 -30.25 22.88 10.58
C ALA A 472 -29.84 21.47 11.02
N GLY A 473 -28.89 20.88 10.27
CA GLY A 473 -28.45 19.49 10.39
C GLY A 473 -28.94 18.63 9.25
N GLU A 474 -28.79 17.32 9.38
CA GLU A 474 -29.03 16.35 8.31
C GLU A 474 -30.52 16.23 7.91
N TRP A 475 -30.79 16.25 6.61
CA TRP A 475 -32.08 15.98 5.99
C TRP A 475 -31.95 14.84 4.98
N PHE A 476 -33.01 14.03 4.90
CA PHE A 476 -33.10 12.86 4.03
C PHE A 476 -34.18 13.09 2.97
N MET A 477 -33.81 12.88 1.71
CA MET A 477 -34.69 12.89 0.55
C MET A 477 -34.72 11.47 -0.02
N SER A 478 -35.90 10.91 -0.21
CA SER A 478 -36.06 9.57 -0.76
C SER A 478 -37.03 9.57 -1.93
N LEU A 479 -36.71 8.79 -2.95
CA LEU A 479 -37.66 8.40 -3.99
C LEU A 479 -38.17 7.00 -3.69
N ARG A 480 -39.42 6.71 -4.06
CA ARG A 480 -39.95 5.36 -4.07
C ARG A 480 -40.67 5.07 -5.37
N GLY A 481 -40.33 4.00 -6.07
CA GLY A 481 -41.12 3.57 -7.23
C GLY A 481 -42.55 3.22 -6.81
N TYR A 482 -43.55 3.92 -7.34
CA TYR A 482 -44.93 3.43 -7.37
C TYR A 482 -45.05 2.41 -8.50
N THR A 483 -44.49 2.75 -9.67
CA THR A 483 -44.14 1.80 -10.74
C THR A 483 -42.65 1.88 -11.05
N ASP A 484 -42.16 1.03 -11.97
CA ASP A 484 -40.77 1.10 -12.44
C ASP A 484 -40.51 2.49 -13.06
N PHE A 485 -39.46 3.17 -12.62
CA PHE A 485 -39.08 4.50 -13.08
C PHE A 485 -37.62 4.54 -13.56
N SER A 486 -37.33 5.47 -14.47
CA SER A 486 -35.96 5.64 -14.99
C SER A 486 -35.72 7.05 -15.53
N GLY A 487 -34.48 7.54 -15.42
CA GLY A 487 -34.06 8.85 -15.91
C GLY A 487 -34.58 10.03 -15.09
N VAL A 488 -34.98 9.80 -13.84
CA VAL A 488 -35.48 10.85 -12.94
C VAL A 488 -34.31 11.70 -12.42
N THR A 489 -34.57 12.98 -12.21
CA THR A 489 -33.64 13.91 -11.58
C THR A 489 -34.24 14.42 -10.27
N LEU A 490 -33.52 14.25 -9.16
CA LEU A 490 -33.80 14.83 -7.85
C LEU A 490 -32.92 16.08 -7.68
N GLU A 491 -33.50 17.18 -7.21
CA GLU A 491 -32.78 18.41 -6.91
C GLU A 491 -33.26 18.96 -5.57
N TRP A 492 -32.36 19.55 -4.80
CA TRP A 492 -32.70 20.29 -3.60
C TRP A 492 -31.95 21.61 -3.51
N THR A 493 -32.58 22.58 -2.87
CA THR A 493 -32.06 23.95 -2.75
C THR A 493 -32.45 24.55 -1.41
N SER A 494 -31.47 25.05 -0.67
CA SER A 494 -31.64 25.89 0.50
C SER A 494 -31.51 27.37 0.14
N GLN A 495 -32.37 28.22 0.72
CA GLN A 495 -32.41 29.68 0.51
C GLN A 495 -32.66 30.43 1.82
#